data_AF-A0A6H2NH43-F1
#
_entry.id   AF-A0A6H2NH43-F1
#
_cell.length_a   1.000
_cell.length_b   1.000
_cell.length_c   1.000
_cell.angle_alpha   90.00
_cell.angle_beta   90.00
_cell.angle_gamma   90.00
#
_symmetry.space_group_name_H-M   'P 1'
#
loop_
_entity.id
_entity.type
_entity.pdbx_description
1 polymer ?
#
loop_
_entity_poly.entity_id
_entity_poly.type
_entity_poly.pdbx_seq_one_letter_code
_entity_poly.pdbx_strand_id
1 'polypeptide(L)'
;MLISSSLVEVPTVNCLVELWSSRYLPSLSTLPLGQGTTVNHDLRSASSAQGRAQTVNKLHKNLINKTCRLAAIRVKDLFTSLPNVLDLDEVKQLSDASTNIYIKLLEVYQESLPIHITSPEQLRATYGESALSAWGMPKIEKLAAELEPLLLEFQEKHRISKDWRTLGFITTQLNFSNALFLEQLTPVEQVLITPYFKFIEEQVALPLQRLCSAAANYELNSPEFILVKQMLPMMRDISATVNGALIKGFPNYYGRRGKLDNVAVQHSCLRDLDMFQVYLWLCVLEGRLTAVEHELVALCIMVLESVGIAWPLVLRWNEMLMDEILWRVDARQRQLLEPYTTGMVKAFECDRTPVRL
;
A
#
# COMPACT_ATOMS: atom_id res chain seq x y z
N MET A 1 -1.07 -7.12 8.27
CA MET A 1 -0.10 -6.69 9.30
C MET A 1 1.31 -6.93 8.80
N LEU A 2 2.26 -6.11 9.22
CA LEU A 2 3.67 -6.34 8.92
C LEU A 2 4.20 -7.48 9.79
N ILE A 3 4.77 -8.50 9.15
CA ILE A 3 5.44 -9.64 9.78
C ILE A 3 6.82 -9.73 9.12
N SER A 4 7.88 -9.67 9.93
CA SER A 4 9.24 -9.79 9.41
C SER A 4 9.40 -11.11 8.66
N SER A 5 9.87 -11.02 7.42
CA SER A 5 9.99 -12.15 6.51
C SER A 5 11.33 -12.07 5.80
N SER A 6 12.13 -13.13 5.87
CA SER A 6 13.41 -13.19 5.18
C SER A 6 13.18 -13.51 3.69
N LEU A 7 13.88 -12.76 2.83
CA LEU A 7 13.94 -13.04 1.39
C LEU A 7 15.17 -13.90 1.12
N VAL A 8 14.95 -15.10 0.58
CA VAL A 8 16.02 -16.01 0.18
C VAL A 8 16.31 -15.80 -1.30
N GLU A 9 17.58 -15.81 -1.70
CA GLU A 9 17.97 -15.66 -3.11
C GLU A 9 17.66 -16.93 -3.91
N VAL A 10 16.43 -17.04 -4.39
CA VAL A 10 15.98 -18.10 -5.32
C VAL A 10 15.17 -17.50 -6.48
N PRO A 11 15.13 -18.16 -7.66
CA PRO A 11 14.52 -17.58 -8.86
C PRO A 11 13.07 -17.14 -8.70
N THR A 12 12.24 -17.89 -7.99
CA THR A 12 10.83 -17.56 -7.73
C THR A 12 10.69 -16.31 -6.85
N VAL A 13 11.46 -16.22 -5.76
CA VAL A 13 11.49 -15.05 -4.87
C VAL A 13 11.94 -13.82 -5.65
N ASN A 14 13.06 -13.90 -6.38
CA ASN A 14 13.59 -12.79 -7.17
C ASN A 14 12.57 -12.29 -8.20
N CYS A 15 11.88 -13.21 -8.87
CA CYS A 15 10.82 -12.85 -9.81
C CYS A 15 9.66 -12.10 -9.14
N LEU A 16 9.20 -12.53 -7.96
CA LEU A 16 8.14 -11.80 -7.26
C LEU A 16 8.63 -10.47 -6.68
N VAL A 17 9.90 -10.36 -6.28
CA VAL A 17 10.51 -9.11 -5.82
C VAL A 17 10.59 -8.08 -6.96
N GLU A 18 10.88 -8.51 -8.19
CA GLU A 18 10.81 -7.64 -9.37
C GLU A 18 9.38 -7.14 -9.62
N LEU A 19 8.39 -8.02 -9.53
CA LEU A 19 6.98 -7.64 -9.65
C LEU A 19 6.55 -6.69 -8.53
N TRP A 20 6.96 -6.94 -7.30
CA TRP A 20 6.73 -6.05 -6.16
C TRP A 20 7.35 -4.67 -6.41
N SER A 21 8.61 -4.63 -6.86
CA SER A 21 9.34 -3.40 -7.19
C SER A 21 8.62 -2.56 -8.26
N SER A 22 8.06 -3.20 -9.28
CA SER A 22 7.35 -2.53 -10.37
C SER A 22 6.15 -1.69 -9.90
N ARG A 23 5.62 -1.97 -8.69
CA ARG A 23 4.51 -1.21 -8.13
C ARG A 23 4.90 0.22 -7.76
N TYR A 24 6.18 0.51 -7.58
CA TYR A 24 6.67 1.82 -7.15
C TYR A 24 7.33 2.61 -8.27
N LEU A 25 7.06 2.27 -9.54
CA LEU A 25 7.48 3.11 -10.64
C LEU A 25 6.80 4.49 -10.58
N PRO A 26 7.54 5.60 -10.73
CA PRO A 26 6.98 6.94 -10.76
C PRO A 26 5.92 7.13 -11.86
N SER A 27 4.81 7.79 -11.50
CA SER A 27 3.79 8.18 -12.47
C SER A 27 4.05 9.60 -12.98
N LEU A 28 3.99 9.80 -14.30
CA LEU A 28 4.15 11.12 -14.92
C LEU A 28 2.81 11.86 -15.10
N SER A 29 1.71 11.29 -14.59
CA SER A 29 0.35 11.81 -14.78
C SER A 29 0.13 13.21 -14.20
N THR A 30 0.94 13.62 -13.21
CA THR A 30 0.89 14.95 -12.59
C THR A 30 1.65 16.02 -13.37
N LEU A 31 2.41 15.65 -14.41
CA LEU A 31 3.21 16.60 -15.18
C LEU A 31 2.44 17.10 -16.42
N PRO A 32 2.54 18.41 -16.75
CA PRO A 32 1.92 18.94 -17.95
C PRO A 32 2.59 18.37 -19.20
N LEU A 33 1.87 17.54 -19.95
CA LEU A 33 2.34 16.79 -21.12
C LEU A 33 2.82 17.66 -22.30
N GLY A 34 2.64 18.99 -22.25
CA GLY A 34 2.98 19.94 -23.31
C GLY A 34 4.35 20.64 -23.21
N GLN A 35 5.11 20.43 -22.13
CA GLN A 35 6.39 21.14 -21.88
C GLN A 35 7.60 20.18 -21.78
N GLY A 36 7.69 19.21 -22.70
CA GLY A 36 8.59 18.06 -22.58
C GLY A 36 10.07 18.37 -22.31
N THR A 37 10.63 19.45 -22.86
CA THR A 37 12.04 19.83 -22.63
C THR A 37 12.28 20.42 -21.24
N THR A 38 11.44 21.37 -20.82
CA THR A 38 11.53 22.00 -19.49
C THR A 38 11.26 20.98 -18.38
N VAL A 39 10.23 20.14 -18.54
CA VAL A 39 9.88 19.10 -17.56
C VAL A 39 11.02 18.09 -17.38
N ASN A 40 11.72 17.71 -18.45
CA ASN A 40 12.87 16.81 -18.35
C ASN A 40 14.06 17.45 -17.63
N HIS A 41 14.32 18.74 -17.89
CA HIS A 41 15.36 19.48 -17.19
C HIS A 41 15.05 19.55 -15.68
N ASP A 42 13.82 19.91 -15.34
CA ASP A 42 13.39 20.05 -13.94
C ASP A 42 13.42 18.71 -13.21
N LEU A 43 13.00 17.63 -13.87
CA LEU A 43 13.07 16.27 -13.32
C LEU A 43 14.51 15.84 -13.04
N ARG A 44 15.43 16.10 -13.98
CA ARG A 44 16.87 15.83 -13.78
C ARG A 44 17.43 16.66 -12.64
N SER A 45 17.12 17.96 -12.61
CA SER A 45 17.55 18.88 -11.56
C SER A 45 17.07 18.41 -10.18
N ALA A 46 15.77 18.12 -10.05
CA ALA A 46 15.16 17.65 -8.80
C ALA A 46 15.67 16.26 -8.37
N SER A 47 16.02 15.39 -9.32
CA SER A 47 16.56 14.05 -9.01
C SER A 47 18.05 14.03 -8.65
N SER A 48 18.77 15.13 -8.90
CA SER A 48 20.18 15.26 -8.52
C SER A 48 20.34 15.21 -6.99
N ALA A 49 21.54 14.91 -6.49
CA ALA A 49 21.81 14.92 -5.06
C ALA A 49 21.43 16.26 -4.40
N GLN A 50 21.71 17.39 -5.08
CA GLN A 50 21.32 18.71 -4.60
C GLN A 50 19.79 18.92 -4.65
N GLY A 51 19.12 18.50 -5.72
CA GLY A 51 17.67 18.60 -5.86
C GLY A 51 16.91 17.77 -4.83
N ARG A 52 17.38 16.55 -4.55
CA ARG A 52 16.84 15.69 -3.49
C ARG A 52 17.06 16.32 -2.11
N ALA A 53 18.25 16.85 -1.83
CA ALA A 53 18.51 17.59 -0.60
C ALA A 53 17.60 18.84 -0.46
N GLN A 54 17.31 19.56 -1.56
CA GLN A 54 16.35 20.67 -1.56
C GLN A 54 14.92 20.19 -1.25
N THR A 55 14.49 19.07 -1.83
CA THR A 55 13.20 18.44 -1.55
C THR A 55 13.08 18.08 -0.07
N VAL A 56 14.12 17.44 0.50
CA VAL A 56 14.16 17.06 1.92
C VAL A 56 14.19 18.29 2.83
N ASN A 57 14.92 19.35 2.45
CA ASN A 57 14.95 20.59 3.20
C ASN A 57 13.58 21.30 3.24
N LYS A 58 12.75 21.18 2.19
CA LYS A 58 11.36 21.64 2.25
C LYS A 58 10.57 20.84 3.29
N LEU A 59 10.80 19.54 3.36
CA LEU A 59 10.22 18.64 4.35
C LEU A 59 11.07 18.55 5.64
N HIS A 60 11.58 19.66 6.15
CA HIS A 60 12.43 19.65 7.34
C HIS A 60 11.71 19.11 8.60
N LYS A 61 12.48 18.63 9.58
CA LYS A 61 11.98 17.94 10.79
C LYS A 61 10.80 18.62 11.50
N ASN A 62 10.79 19.95 11.61
CA ASN A 62 9.69 20.66 12.27
C ASN A 62 8.39 20.62 11.45
N LEU A 63 8.49 20.65 10.11
CA LEU A 63 7.33 20.47 9.24
C LEU A 63 6.82 19.03 9.33
N ILE A 64 7.72 18.03 9.30
CA ILE A 64 7.35 16.61 9.50
C ILE A 64 6.56 16.44 10.79
N ASN A 65 7.09 16.94 11.91
CA ASN A 65 6.43 16.82 13.20
C ASN A 65 5.04 17.48 13.20
N LYS A 66 4.91 18.69 12.65
CA LYS A 66 3.62 19.39 12.54
C LYS A 66 2.64 18.63 11.66
N THR A 67 3.09 18.13 10.52
CA THR A 67 2.27 17.37 9.56
C THR A 67 1.78 16.06 10.16
N CYS A 68 2.67 15.26 10.78
CA CYS A 68 2.31 14.02 11.42
C CYS A 68 1.33 14.23 12.60
N ARG A 69 1.48 15.32 13.36
CA ARG A 69 0.51 15.71 14.40
C ARG A 69 -0.84 16.10 13.82
N LEU A 70 -0.87 16.90 12.76
CA LEU A 70 -2.11 17.27 12.08
C LEU A 70 -2.81 16.03 11.50
N ALA A 71 -2.05 15.11 10.90
CA ALA A 71 -2.57 13.83 10.41
C ALA A 71 -3.16 13.00 11.56
N ALA A 72 -2.49 12.91 12.70
CA ALA A 72 -2.98 12.18 13.88
C ALA A 72 -4.27 12.80 14.47
N ILE A 73 -4.41 14.13 14.43
CA ILE A 73 -5.66 14.81 14.80
C ILE A 73 -6.78 14.46 13.81
N ARG A 74 -6.52 14.52 12.50
CA ARG A 74 -7.49 14.15 11.46
C ARG A 74 -7.92 12.68 11.57
N VAL A 75 -6.98 11.79 11.88
CA VAL A 75 -7.25 10.39 12.20
C VAL A 75 -8.21 10.33 13.39
N LYS A 76 -7.85 10.93 14.53
CA LYS A 76 -8.69 10.93 15.73
C LYS A 76 -10.11 11.41 15.43
N ASP A 77 -10.26 12.52 14.71
CA ASP A 77 -11.55 13.09 14.34
C ASP A 77 -12.43 12.10 13.56
N LEU A 78 -11.85 11.35 12.62
CA LEU A 78 -12.56 10.33 11.85
C LEU A 78 -13.11 9.18 12.71
N PHE A 79 -12.40 8.85 13.79
CA PHE A 79 -12.73 7.74 14.69
C PHE A 79 -13.51 8.17 15.96
N THR A 80 -13.89 9.45 16.10
CA THR A 80 -14.55 10.05 17.28
C THR A 80 -15.87 9.41 17.73
N SER A 81 -16.54 8.60 16.90
CA SER A 81 -17.75 7.87 17.33
C SER A 81 -17.45 6.74 18.31
N LEU A 82 -16.19 6.40 18.50
CA LEU A 82 -15.75 5.36 19.43
C LEU A 82 -15.33 6.08 20.73
N PRO A 83 -16.01 5.83 21.86
CA PRO A 83 -15.61 6.42 23.14
C PRO A 83 -14.19 5.97 23.50
N ASN A 84 -13.32 6.92 23.88
CA ASN A 84 -12.00 6.66 24.48
C ASN A 84 -10.92 5.96 23.61
N VAL A 85 -10.94 6.07 22.29
CA VAL A 85 -9.98 5.32 21.44
C VAL A 85 -8.54 5.83 21.51
N LEU A 86 -8.33 7.13 21.67
CA LEU A 86 -6.99 7.70 21.82
C LEU A 86 -6.98 8.87 22.80
N ASP A 87 -6.18 8.76 23.85
CA ASP A 87 -5.82 9.92 24.68
C ASP A 87 -4.78 10.82 23.96
N LEU A 88 -4.54 12.02 24.50
CA LEU A 88 -3.61 12.97 23.88
C LEU A 88 -2.16 12.47 23.89
N ASP A 89 -1.78 11.65 24.86
CA ASP A 89 -0.44 11.08 24.96
C ASP A 89 -0.26 9.98 23.91
N GLU A 90 -1.27 9.15 23.66
CA GLU A 90 -1.27 8.17 22.57
C GLU A 90 -1.18 8.89 21.21
N VAL A 91 -1.99 9.92 20.94
CA VAL A 91 -1.88 10.72 19.70
C VAL A 91 -0.46 11.26 19.51
N LYS A 92 0.16 11.76 20.59
CA LYS A 92 1.54 12.26 20.56
C LYS A 92 2.53 11.14 20.22
N GLN A 93 2.46 10.00 20.92
CA GLN A 93 3.36 8.86 20.68
C GLN A 93 3.26 8.34 19.24
N LEU A 94 2.04 8.26 18.69
CA LEU A 94 1.81 7.85 17.30
C LEU A 94 2.36 8.89 16.30
N SER A 95 2.19 10.18 16.60
CA SER A 95 2.77 11.25 15.79
C SER A 95 4.31 11.23 15.80
N ASP A 96 4.93 10.88 16.93
CA ASP A 96 6.38 10.78 17.06
C ASP A 96 6.92 9.53 16.33
N ALA A 97 6.22 8.39 16.40
CA ALA A 97 6.57 7.18 15.66
C ALA A 97 6.51 7.41 14.13
N SER A 98 5.41 7.97 13.63
CA SER A 98 5.28 8.33 12.22
C SER A 98 6.32 9.37 11.79
N THR A 99 6.65 10.35 12.63
CA THR A 99 7.72 11.32 12.36
C THR A 99 9.06 10.63 12.09
N ASN A 100 9.43 9.65 12.91
CA ASN A 100 10.69 8.91 12.74
C ASN A 100 10.71 8.10 11.43
N ILE A 101 9.59 7.48 11.06
CA ILE A 101 9.45 6.77 9.77
C ILE A 101 9.71 7.74 8.61
N TYR A 102 9.08 8.91 8.60
CA TYR A 102 9.29 9.89 7.52
C TYR A 102 10.71 10.46 7.49
N ILE A 103 11.34 10.70 8.65
CA ILE A 103 12.75 11.14 8.69
C ILE A 103 13.62 10.09 8.01
N LYS A 104 13.50 8.82 8.39
CA LYS A 104 14.29 7.74 7.80
C LYS A 104 13.99 7.54 6.32
N LEU A 105 12.73 7.65 5.91
CA LEU A 105 12.32 7.58 4.50
C LEU A 105 12.99 8.68 3.67
N LEU A 106 13.06 9.91 4.20
CA LEU A 106 13.69 11.04 3.53
C LEU A 106 15.21 10.92 3.48
N GLU A 107 15.85 10.31 4.49
CA GLU A 107 17.27 9.95 4.44
C GLU A 107 17.54 9.00 3.26
N VAL A 108 16.77 7.92 3.14
CA VAL A 108 16.89 6.97 2.01
C VAL A 108 16.60 7.65 0.67
N TYR A 109 15.60 8.52 0.61
CA TYR A 109 15.30 9.31 -0.59
C TYR A 109 16.45 10.25 -0.96
N GLN A 110 17.12 10.88 0.01
CA GLN A 110 18.22 11.80 -0.22
C GLN A 110 19.49 11.10 -0.73
N GLU A 111 19.77 9.90 -0.20
CA GLU A 111 20.89 9.05 -0.60
C GLU A 111 20.70 8.36 -1.95
N SER A 112 19.50 8.45 -2.52
CA SER A 112 19.15 7.82 -3.78
C SER A 112 19.92 8.43 -4.96
N LEU A 113 20.24 7.60 -5.95
CA LEU A 113 21.05 8.01 -7.08
C LEU A 113 20.28 9.00 -7.99
N PRO A 114 21.00 9.80 -8.80
CA PRO A 114 20.38 10.59 -9.85
C PRO A 114 19.67 9.71 -10.89
N ILE A 115 18.64 10.26 -11.55
CA ILE A 115 17.96 9.57 -12.64
C ILE A 115 18.90 9.39 -13.83
N HIS A 116 18.94 8.18 -14.39
CA HIS A 116 19.76 7.84 -15.56
C HIS A 116 19.01 7.97 -16.90
N ILE A 117 17.77 8.46 -16.89
CA ILE A 117 16.93 8.53 -18.09
C ILE A 117 17.40 9.66 -19.04
N THR A 118 17.84 9.27 -20.24
CA THR A 118 18.47 10.19 -21.21
C THR A 118 17.48 10.75 -22.24
N SER A 119 16.28 10.16 -22.44
CA SER A 119 15.26 10.69 -23.37
C SER A 119 13.79 10.58 -22.90
N PRO A 120 12.87 11.43 -23.42
CA PRO A 120 11.43 11.31 -23.19
C PRO A 120 10.83 9.98 -23.69
N GLU A 121 11.43 9.39 -24.73
CA GLU A 121 11.05 8.08 -25.27
C GLU A 121 11.46 6.96 -24.32
N GLN A 122 12.63 7.06 -23.67
CA GLN A 122 13.02 6.17 -22.57
C GLN A 122 12.12 6.35 -21.36
N LEU A 123 11.70 7.58 -21.01
CA LEU A 123 10.69 7.84 -19.97
C LEU A 123 9.35 7.14 -20.25
N ARG A 124 8.96 7.01 -21.53
CA ARG A 124 7.73 6.30 -21.95
C ARG A 124 7.93 4.79 -22.10
N ALA A 125 9.06 4.33 -22.64
CA ALA A 125 9.42 2.92 -22.78
C ALA A 125 9.78 2.26 -21.43
N THR A 126 10.05 3.08 -20.41
CA THR A 126 10.22 2.68 -19.00
C THR A 126 8.95 2.02 -18.42
N TYR A 127 7.79 2.20 -19.06
CA TYR A 127 6.61 1.38 -18.79
C TYR A 127 6.79 -0.01 -19.43
N GLY A 128 7.51 -0.90 -18.74
CA GLY A 128 7.58 -2.33 -19.10
C GLY A 128 8.86 -3.04 -18.64
N GLU A 129 10.01 -2.37 -18.66
CA GLU A 129 11.32 -3.01 -18.40
C GLU A 129 12.30 -2.17 -17.57
N SER A 130 11.92 -0.96 -17.17
CA SER A 130 12.81 -0.08 -16.40
C SER A 130 12.76 -0.41 -14.92
N ALA A 131 13.85 -0.95 -14.40
CA ALA A 131 14.05 -1.18 -12.99
C ALA A 131 14.03 0.15 -12.20
N LEU A 132 13.62 0.08 -10.93
CA LEU A 132 13.68 1.20 -9.96
C LEU A 132 15.00 1.98 -10.02
N SER A 133 16.11 1.31 -10.37
CA SER A 133 17.43 1.90 -10.55
C SER A 133 17.51 2.99 -11.63
N ALA A 134 16.73 2.90 -12.70
CA ALA A 134 16.68 3.96 -13.73
C ALA A 134 16.15 5.28 -13.17
N TRP A 135 15.27 5.18 -12.18
CA TRP A 135 14.72 6.30 -11.41
C TRP A 135 15.60 6.70 -10.22
N GLY A 136 16.77 6.08 -10.09
CA GLY A 136 17.69 6.27 -8.98
C GLY A 136 17.18 5.74 -7.65
N MET A 137 16.05 5.03 -7.64
CA MET A 137 15.50 4.43 -6.43
C MET A 137 16.35 3.23 -6.00
N PRO A 138 16.53 3.00 -4.68
CA PRO A 138 17.18 1.80 -4.19
C PRO A 138 16.37 0.56 -4.57
N LYS A 139 17.03 -0.60 -4.50
CA LYS A 139 16.34 -1.90 -4.48
C LYS A 139 15.25 -1.91 -3.42
N ILE A 140 14.11 -2.52 -3.72
CA ILE A 140 12.94 -2.49 -2.83
C ILE A 140 13.23 -3.18 -1.49
N GLU A 141 14.10 -4.20 -1.52
CA GLU A 141 14.57 -4.94 -0.37
C GLU A 141 15.40 -4.06 0.57
N LYS A 142 16.21 -3.15 0.02
CA LYS A 142 16.95 -2.16 0.83
C LYS A 142 15.96 -1.20 1.50
N LEU A 143 14.97 -0.71 0.77
CA LEU A 143 13.95 0.18 1.33
C LEU A 143 13.15 -0.50 2.45
N ALA A 144 12.78 -1.77 2.26
CA ALA A 144 12.11 -2.58 3.26
C ALA A 144 12.98 -2.78 4.50
N ALA A 145 14.24 -3.19 4.33
CA ALA A 145 15.17 -3.43 5.44
C ALA A 145 15.43 -2.17 6.29
N GLU A 146 15.56 -1.00 5.66
CA GLU A 146 15.82 0.26 6.36
C GLU A 146 14.62 0.77 7.17
N LEU A 147 13.39 0.41 6.78
CA LEU A 147 12.16 0.92 7.36
C LEU A 147 11.45 -0.09 8.26
N GLU A 148 11.66 -1.40 8.06
CA GLU A 148 10.99 -2.48 8.80
C GLU A 148 11.08 -2.29 10.33
N PRO A 149 12.24 -1.98 10.94
CA PRO A 149 12.31 -1.82 12.40
C PRO A 149 11.40 -0.71 12.92
N LEU A 150 11.32 0.42 12.22
CA LEU A 150 10.48 1.56 12.60
C LEU A 150 8.99 1.26 12.38
N LEU A 151 8.65 0.53 11.32
CA LEU A 151 7.28 0.12 11.02
C LEU A 151 6.78 -0.93 12.02
N LEU A 152 7.63 -1.87 12.43
CA LEU A 152 7.31 -2.85 13.48
C LEU A 152 7.14 -2.17 14.85
N GLU A 153 8.01 -1.22 15.19
CA GLU A 153 7.84 -0.41 16.42
C GLU A 153 6.53 0.38 16.38
N PHE A 154 6.19 0.96 15.22
CA PHE A 154 4.95 1.70 15.05
C PHE A 154 3.72 0.78 15.19
N GLN A 155 3.77 -0.41 14.61
CA GLN A 155 2.74 -1.45 14.77
C GLN A 155 2.59 -1.89 16.22
N GLU A 156 3.70 -2.13 16.93
CA GLU A 156 3.68 -2.58 18.31
C GLU A 156 3.07 -1.53 19.25
N LYS A 157 3.40 -0.24 19.05
CA LYS A 157 2.80 0.87 19.81
C LYS A 157 1.28 0.91 19.69
N HIS A 158 0.75 0.56 18.53
CA HIS A 158 -0.70 0.44 18.32
C HIS A 158 -1.28 -0.83 18.95
N ARG A 159 -0.56 -1.96 18.87
CA ARG A 159 -1.00 -3.23 19.46
C ARG A 159 -1.15 -3.15 20.99
N ILE A 160 -0.28 -2.40 21.66
CA ILE A 160 -0.30 -2.21 23.12
C ILE A 160 -1.18 -1.04 23.58
N SER A 161 -1.75 -0.27 22.64
CA SER A 161 -2.70 0.80 22.98
C SER A 161 -3.93 0.22 23.69
N LYS A 162 -4.60 1.05 24.49
CA LYS A 162 -5.82 0.69 25.21
C LYS A 162 -6.92 0.20 24.25
N ASP A 163 -6.90 0.70 23.01
CA ASP A 163 -7.79 0.27 21.95
C ASP A 163 -7.00 -0.33 20.77
N TRP A 164 -7.12 -1.65 20.62
CA TRP A 164 -6.49 -2.42 19.55
C TRP A 164 -6.98 -2.01 18.14
N ARG A 165 -8.17 -1.37 18.01
CA ARG A 165 -8.67 -0.80 16.75
C ARG A 165 -7.78 0.32 16.20
N THR A 166 -6.91 0.87 17.05
CA THR A 166 -5.90 1.84 16.63
C THR A 166 -4.91 1.26 15.61
N LEU A 167 -4.80 -0.07 15.47
CA LEU A 167 -3.98 -0.67 14.40
C LEU A 167 -4.42 -0.23 13.00
N GLY A 168 -5.72 -0.03 12.78
CA GLY A 168 -6.26 0.53 11.54
C GLY A 168 -5.93 2.01 11.31
N PHE A 169 -5.40 2.69 12.33
CA PHE A 169 -5.07 4.10 12.27
C PHE A 169 -3.72 4.31 11.61
N ILE A 170 -2.83 3.31 11.62
CA ILE A 170 -1.51 3.36 10.99
C ILE A 170 -1.63 3.76 9.52
N THR A 171 -2.41 2.99 8.74
CA THR A 171 -2.58 3.23 7.30
C THR A 171 -3.23 4.58 7.04
N THR A 172 -4.22 4.97 7.85
CA THR A 172 -4.87 6.29 7.75
C THR A 172 -3.93 7.44 8.07
N GLN A 173 -3.08 7.28 9.09
CA GLN A 173 -2.14 8.30 9.52
C GLN A 173 -1.06 8.52 8.47
N LEU A 174 -0.52 7.44 7.90
CA LEU A 174 0.41 7.53 6.77
C LEU A 174 -0.26 8.16 5.55
N ASN A 175 -1.50 7.77 5.23
CA ASN A 175 -2.25 8.35 4.11
C ASN A 175 -2.44 9.87 4.25
N PHE A 176 -2.91 10.35 5.42
CA PHE A 176 -3.08 11.78 5.66
C PHE A 176 -1.76 12.53 5.72
N SER A 177 -0.71 11.92 6.28
CA SER A 177 0.63 12.50 6.30
C SER A 177 1.18 12.66 4.87
N ASN A 178 1.06 11.62 4.04
CA ASN A 178 1.44 11.63 2.63
C ASN A 178 0.75 12.76 1.87
N ALA A 179 -0.59 12.87 1.99
CA ALA A 179 -1.35 13.93 1.32
C ALA A 179 -0.87 15.33 1.73
N LEU A 180 -0.68 15.57 3.03
CA LEU A 180 -0.20 16.84 3.56
C LEU A 180 1.24 17.17 3.13
N PHE A 181 2.12 16.17 3.00
CA PHE A 181 3.48 16.40 2.51
C PHE A 181 3.50 16.74 1.02
N LEU A 182 2.69 16.07 0.21
CA LEU A 182 2.62 16.32 -1.23
C LEU A 182 2.15 17.76 -1.53
N GLU A 183 1.27 18.33 -0.72
CA GLU A 183 0.83 19.73 -0.82
C GLU A 183 1.98 20.75 -0.70
N GLN A 184 3.13 20.36 -0.13
CA GLN A 184 4.30 21.23 0.09
C GLN A 184 5.33 21.14 -1.04
N LEU A 185 5.09 20.29 -2.04
CA LEU A 185 6.05 19.92 -3.06
C LEU A 185 5.58 20.33 -4.45
N THR A 186 6.55 20.66 -5.31
CA THR A 186 6.30 20.90 -6.73
C THR A 186 5.88 19.62 -7.44
N PRO A 187 5.18 19.67 -8.59
CA PRO A 187 4.77 18.47 -9.32
C PRO A 187 5.92 17.51 -9.64
N VAL A 188 7.10 18.05 -9.98
CA VAL A 188 8.29 17.24 -10.25
C VAL A 188 8.80 16.53 -9.00
N GLU A 189 8.86 17.23 -7.86
CA GLU A 189 9.22 16.60 -6.58
C GLU A 189 8.20 15.54 -6.17
N GLN A 190 6.90 15.79 -6.39
CA GLN A 190 5.85 14.81 -6.15
C GLN A 190 6.06 13.53 -6.97
N VAL A 191 6.41 13.62 -8.25
CA VAL A 191 6.71 12.44 -9.09
C VAL A 191 7.82 11.59 -8.48
N LEU A 192 8.89 12.22 -7.98
CA LEU A 192 10.05 11.53 -7.43
C LEU A 192 9.81 10.90 -6.06
N ILE A 193 9.05 11.57 -5.19
CA ILE A 193 8.86 11.14 -3.80
C ILE A 193 7.63 10.24 -3.59
N THR A 194 6.60 10.36 -4.43
CA THR A 194 5.36 9.58 -4.32
C THR A 194 5.61 8.06 -4.24
N PRO A 195 6.54 7.45 -5.01
CA PRO A 195 6.91 6.05 -4.83
C PRO A 195 7.28 5.65 -3.40
N TYR A 196 8.02 6.50 -2.69
CA TYR A 196 8.49 6.24 -1.33
C TYR A 196 7.35 6.37 -0.32
N PHE A 197 6.50 7.39 -0.49
CA PHE A 197 5.28 7.57 0.31
C PHE A 197 4.28 6.44 0.12
N LYS A 198 4.12 5.98 -1.12
CA LYS A 198 3.31 4.82 -1.45
C LYS A 198 3.89 3.55 -0.84
N PHE A 199 5.21 3.37 -0.89
CA PHE A 199 5.87 2.21 -0.30
C PHE A 199 5.54 2.06 1.18
N ILE A 200 5.69 3.12 1.99
CA ILE A 200 5.41 3.02 3.44
C ILE A 200 3.93 2.72 3.74
N GLU A 201 3.00 3.28 2.94
CA GLU A 201 1.57 3.01 3.12
C GLU A 201 1.23 1.56 2.75
N GLU A 202 1.80 1.06 1.65
CA GLU A 202 1.58 -0.31 1.22
C GLU A 202 2.29 -1.32 2.15
N GLN A 203 3.48 -1.02 2.65
CA GLN A 203 4.27 -1.93 3.47
C GLN A 203 3.58 -2.31 4.80
N VAL A 204 2.76 -1.42 5.35
CA VAL A 204 1.98 -1.69 6.57
C VAL A 204 0.63 -2.37 6.28
N ALA A 205 0.14 -2.29 5.04
CA ALA A 205 -1.18 -2.77 4.65
C ALA A 205 -1.13 -4.13 3.94
N LEU A 206 -0.15 -4.32 3.03
CA LEU A 206 -0.05 -5.49 2.16
C LEU A 206 1.16 -6.35 2.57
N PRO A 207 1.00 -7.66 2.82
CA PRO A 207 2.10 -8.55 3.19
C PRO A 207 2.95 -8.98 1.97
N LEU A 208 3.37 -8.02 1.13
CA LEU A 208 4.08 -8.28 -0.13
C LEU A 208 5.44 -8.96 0.09
N GLN A 209 6.21 -8.55 1.10
CA GLN A 209 7.48 -9.18 1.42
C GLN A 209 7.29 -10.65 1.86
N ARG A 210 6.25 -10.94 2.65
CA ARG A 210 5.88 -12.32 3.03
C ARG A 210 5.41 -13.14 1.83
N LEU A 211 4.64 -12.54 0.93
CA LEU A 211 4.25 -13.17 -0.34
C LEU A 211 5.49 -13.57 -1.16
N CYS A 212 6.44 -12.65 -1.32
CA CYS A 212 7.71 -12.93 -1.98
C CYS A 212 8.46 -14.07 -1.28
N SER A 213 8.56 -14.05 0.06
CA SER A 213 9.20 -15.11 0.84
C SER A 213 8.51 -16.48 0.66
N ALA A 214 7.18 -16.53 0.65
CA ALA A 214 6.41 -17.76 0.46
C ALA A 214 6.68 -18.45 -0.89
N ALA A 215 7.08 -17.70 -1.92
CA ALA A 215 7.45 -18.23 -3.22
C ALA A 215 8.71 -19.11 -3.20
N ALA A 216 9.52 -19.06 -2.13
CA ALA A 216 10.69 -19.90 -1.98
C ALA A 216 10.36 -21.41 -1.95
N ASN A 217 9.12 -21.77 -1.63
CA ASN A 217 8.67 -23.17 -1.55
C ASN A 217 8.23 -23.75 -2.91
N TYR A 218 8.37 -23.00 -4.00
CA TYR A 218 7.83 -23.36 -5.32
C TYR A 218 8.91 -23.41 -6.40
N GLU A 219 8.68 -24.27 -7.38
CA GLU A 219 9.42 -24.25 -8.65
C GLU A 219 8.81 -23.25 -9.63
N LEU A 220 9.60 -22.73 -10.57
CA LEU A 220 9.17 -21.74 -11.58
C LEU A 220 8.02 -22.22 -12.47
N ASN A 221 7.89 -23.53 -12.66
CA ASN A 221 6.86 -24.17 -13.47
C ASN A 221 5.66 -24.66 -12.65
N SER A 222 5.65 -24.47 -11.33
CA SER A 222 4.52 -24.86 -10.50
C SER A 222 3.25 -24.06 -10.87
N PRO A 223 2.08 -24.69 -10.94
CA PRO A 223 0.83 -24.01 -11.30
C PRO A 223 0.51 -22.80 -10.40
N GLU A 224 0.77 -22.91 -9.09
CA GLU A 224 0.53 -21.87 -8.09
C GLU A 224 1.41 -20.65 -8.35
N PHE A 225 2.71 -20.87 -8.57
CA PHE A 225 3.64 -19.78 -8.85
C PHE A 225 3.32 -19.09 -10.18
N ILE A 226 3.04 -19.86 -11.24
CA ILE A 226 2.65 -19.31 -12.55
C ILE A 226 1.40 -18.44 -12.40
N LEU A 227 0.40 -18.92 -11.67
CA LEU A 227 -0.84 -18.18 -11.42
C LEU A 227 -0.55 -16.86 -10.68
N VAL A 228 0.18 -16.89 -9.56
CA VAL A 228 0.48 -15.68 -8.79
C VAL A 228 1.32 -14.69 -9.61
N LYS A 229 2.33 -15.19 -10.33
CA LYS A 229 3.16 -14.38 -11.24
C LYS A 229 2.32 -13.68 -12.31
N GLN A 230 1.33 -14.37 -12.88
CA GLN A 230 0.42 -13.81 -13.88
C GLN A 230 -0.52 -12.75 -13.28
N MET A 231 -1.04 -12.99 -12.08
CA MET A 231 -2.11 -12.16 -11.50
C MET A 231 -1.61 -10.91 -10.79
N LEU A 232 -0.40 -10.92 -10.21
CA LEU A 232 0.16 -9.77 -9.50
C LEU A 232 0.21 -8.47 -10.34
N PRO A 233 0.65 -8.47 -11.62
CA PRO A 233 0.60 -7.29 -12.48
C PRO A 233 -0.81 -6.74 -12.70
N MET A 234 -1.84 -7.61 -12.66
CA MET A 234 -3.23 -7.26 -13.00
C MET A 234 -4.00 -6.65 -11.84
N MET A 235 -3.43 -6.66 -10.61
CA MET A 235 -4.17 -6.31 -9.39
C MET A 235 -4.83 -4.93 -9.45
N ARG A 236 -4.12 -3.93 -10.00
CA ARG A 236 -4.64 -2.56 -10.07
C ARG A 236 -5.85 -2.46 -10.98
N ASP A 237 -5.80 -3.15 -12.12
CA ASP A 237 -6.89 -3.14 -13.10
C ASP A 237 -8.10 -3.88 -12.54
N ILE A 238 -7.88 -4.95 -11.79
CA ILE A 238 -8.94 -5.67 -11.05
C ILE A 238 -9.57 -4.73 -10.01
N SER A 239 -8.75 -4.11 -9.15
CA SER A 239 -9.22 -3.15 -8.12
C SER A 239 -9.99 -1.98 -8.74
N ALA A 240 -9.51 -1.40 -9.84
CA ALA A 240 -10.19 -0.31 -10.53
C ALA A 240 -11.55 -0.75 -11.12
N THR A 241 -11.61 -1.96 -11.70
CA THR A 241 -12.84 -2.54 -12.25
C THR A 241 -13.88 -2.74 -11.16
N VAL A 242 -13.48 -3.37 -10.05
CA VAL A 242 -14.36 -3.64 -8.90
C VAL A 242 -14.81 -2.34 -8.24
N ASN A 243 -13.91 -1.39 -8.00
CA ASN A 243 -14.25 -0.08 -7.44
C ASN A 243 -15.25 0.68 -8.33
N GLY A 244 -15.06 0.67 -9.66
CA GLY A 244 -16.00 1.26 -10.60
C GLY A 244 -17.38 0.60 -10.56
N ALA A 245 -17.43 -0.73 -10.41
CA ALA A 245 -18.68 -1.46 -10.26
C ALA A 245 -19.37 -1.16 -8.91
N LEU A 246 -18.61 -1.01 -7.81
CA LEU A 246 -19.14 -0.63 -6.50
C LEU A 246 -19.77 0.77 -6.51
N ILE A 247 -19.11 1.75 -7.11
CA ILE A 247 -19.64 3.11 -7.25
C ILE A 247 -20.98 3.10 -7.99
N LYS A 248 -21.09 2.30 -9.05
CA LYS A 248 -22.33 2.14 -9.83
C LYS A 248 -23.42 1.38 -9.07
N GLY A 249 -23.05 0.35 -8.31
CA GLY A 249 -23.99 -0.47 -7.53
C GLY A 249 -24.51 0.23 -6.28
N PHE A 250 -23.74 1.17 -5.73
CA PHE A 250 -24.06 1.87 -4.48
C PHE A 250 -23.96 3.40 -4.63
N PRO A 251 -24.71 4.02 -5.56
CA PRO A 251 -24.57 5.44 -5.90
C PRO A 251 -24.96 6.39 -4.75
N ASN A 252 -25.78 5.91 -3.81
CA ASN A 252 -26.26 6.67 -2.66
C ASN A 252 -25.49 6.34 -1.37
N TYR A 253 -24.47 5.48 -1.42
CA TYR A 253 -23.69 5.15 -0.25
C TYR A 253 -22.85 6.34 0.20
N TYR A 254 -22.90 6.62 1.50
CA TYR A 254 -22.17 7.70 2.14
C TYR A 254 -21.57 7.20 3.45
N GLY A 255 -20.25 7.03 3.47
CA GLY A 255 -19.51 6.73 4.69
C GLY A 255 -19.05 8.01 5.40
N ARG A 256 -18.30 7.87 6.49
CA ARG A 256 -17.79 9.05 7.23
C ARG A 256 -16.80 9.89 6.45
N ARG A 257 -16.04 9.25 5.54
CA ARG A 257 -15.12 9.95 4.62
C ARG A 257 -15.81 10.51 3.39
N GLY A 258 -17.12 10.31 3.25
CA GLY A 258 -17.91 10.76 2.11
C GLY A 258 -18.40 9.61 1.22
N LYS A 259 -18.77 9.98 -0.01
CA LYS A 259 -19.25 9.06 -1.05
C LYS A 259 -18.12 8.19 -1.62
N LEU A 260 -18.47 7.05 -2.21
CA LEU A 260 -17.53 6.15 -2.88
C LEU A 260 -16.79 6.79 -4.07
N ASP A 261 -17.37 7.81 -4.70
CA ASP A 261 -16.76 8.54 -5.82
C ASP A 261 -15.83 9.67 -5.37
N ASN A 262 -15.69 9.92 -4.07
CA ASN A 262 -14.72 10.88 -3.55
C ASN A 262 -13.29 10.33 -3.71
N VAL A 263 -12.37 11.16 -4.22
CA VAL A 263 -10.97 10.77 -4.51
C VAL A 263 -10.25 10.15 -3.30
N ALA A 264 -10.43 10.69 -2.11
CA ALA A 264 -9.79 10.15 -0.90
C ALA A 264 -10.40 8.81 -0.45
N VAL A 265 -11.70 8.62 -0.69
CA VAL A 265 -12.39 7.33 -0.45
C VAL A 265 -11.95 6.30 -1.47
N GLN A 266 -11.88 6.67 -2.76
CA GLN A 266 -11.39 5.79 -3.82
C GLN A 266 -9.96 5.32 -3.57
N HIS A 267 -9.06 6.22 -3.16
CA HIS A 267 -7.69 5.84 -2.81
C HIS A 267 -7.65 4.75 -1.74
N SER A 268 -8.43 4.92 -0.67
CA SER A 268 -8.50 3.95 0.42
C SER A 268 -9.13 2.63 -0.04
N CYS A 269 -10.21 2.69 -0.82
CA CYS A 269 -10.89 1.51 -1.37
C CYS A 269 -10.00 0.70 -2.31
N LEU A 270 -9.25 1.36 -3.20
CA LEU A 270 -8.33 0.69 -4.12
C LEU A 270 -7.20 -0.02 -3.35
N ARG A 271 -6.64 0.63 -2.33
CA ARG A 271 -5.64 0.00 -1.45
C ARG A 271 -6.22 -1.23 -0.75
N ASP A 272 -7.45 -1.14 -0.23
CA ASP A 272 -8.07 -2.26 0.49
C ASP A 272 -8.38 -3.42 -0.47
N LEU A 273 -8.82 -3.16 -1.71
CA LEU A 273 -8.97 -4.19 -2.75
C LEU A 273 -7.64 -4.84 -3.13
N ASP A 274 -6.56 -4.06 -3.22
CA ASP A 274 -5.21 -4.61 -3.43
C ASP A 274 -4.77 -5.46 -2.22
N MET A 275 -5.09 -5.04 -0.99
CA MET A 275 -4.80 -5.80 0.23
C MET A 275 -5.47 -7.19 0.20
N PHE A 276 -6.77 -7.25 -0.14
CA PHE A 276 -7.50 -8.51 -0.27
C PHE A 276 -6.85 -9.44 -1.30
N GLN A 277 -6.41 -8.89 -2.44
CA GLN A 277 -5.72 -9.66 -3.48
C GLN A 277 -4.36 -10.21 -3.00
N VAL A 278 -3.53 -9.40 -2.32
CA VAL A 278 -2.24 -9.90 -1.79
C VAL A 278 -2.45 -11.00 -0.77
N TYR A 279 -3.46 -10.87 0.11
CA TYR A 279 -3.80 -11.93 1.06
C TYR A 279 -4.29 -13.20 0.37
N LEU A 280 -5.08 -13.11 -0.71
CA LEU A 280 -5.46 -14.26 -1.52
C LEU A 280 -4.22 -14.95 -2.11
N TRP A 281 -3.31 -14.20 -2.73
CA TRP A 281 -2.09 -14.77 -3.32
C TRP A 281 -1.15 -15.37 -2.28
N LEU A 282 -1.11 -14.77 -1.08
CA LEU A 282 -0.37 -15.32 0.03
C LEU A 282 -0.96 -16.66 0.46
N CYS A 283 -2.29 -16.78 0.54
CA CYS A 283 -2.94 -18.05 0.83
C CYS A 283 -2.68 -19.12 -0.23
N VAL A 284 -2.65 -18.75 -1.51
CA VAL A 284 -2.28 -19.67 -2.62
C VAL A 284 -0.86 -20.20 -2.41
N LEU A 285 0.12 -19.34 -2.15
CA LEU A 285 1.51 -19.79 -1.93
C LEU A 285 1.71 -20.47 -0.58
N GLU A 286 0.95 -20.16 0.46
CA GLU A 286 1.05 -20.86 1.75
C GLU A 286 0.26 -22.18 1.80
N GLY A 287 -0.58 -22.44 0.78
CA GLY A 287 -1.42 -23.63 0.71
C GLY A 287 -2.58 -23.65 1.72
N ARG A 288 -2.92 -22.50 2.33
CA ARG A 288 -3.89 -22.41 3.44
C ARG A 288 -4.49 -21.01 3.61
N LEU A 289 -5.68 -20.95 4.19
CA LEU A 289 -6.45 -19.71 4.41
C LEU A 289 -6.09 -18.95 5.70
N THR A 290 -5.11 -19.44 6.47
CA THR A 290 -4.80 -18.91 7.81
C THR A 290 -4.57 -17.40 7.83
N ALA A 291 -3.86 -16.86 6.83
CA ALA A 291 -3.59 -15.42 6.74
C ALA A 291 -4.87 -14.60 6.56
N VAL A 292 -5.86 -15.11 5.82
CA VAL A 292 -7.16 -14.45 5.67
C VAL A 292 -7.99 -14.58 6.95
N GLU A 293 -8.14 -15.81 7.44
CA GLU A 293 -9.04 -16.14 8.56
C GLU A 293 -8.61 -15.45 9.86
N HIS A 294 -7.30 -15.39 10.14
CA HIS A 294 -6.79 -14.89 11.40
C HIS A 294 -6.29 -13.45 11.31
N GLU A 295 -5.84 -12.98 10.14
CA GLU A 295 -5.25 -11.64 10.02
C GLU A 295 -6.15 -10.66 9.27
N LEU A 296 -6.51 -10.96 8.03
CA LEU A 296 -7.24 -10.00 7.18
C LEU A 296 -8.65 -9.71 7.73
N VAL A 297 -9.40 -10.75 8.12
CA VAL A 297 -10.76 -10.58 8.67
C VAL A 297 -10.70 -9.74 9.95
N ALA A 298 -9.81 -10.07 10.88
CA ALA A 298 -9.62 -9.31 12.12
C ALA A 298 -9.26 -7.84 11.84
N LEU A 299 -8.36 -7.60 10.87
CA LEU A 299 -8.01 -6.24 10.44
C LEU A 299 -9.21 -5.50 9.87
N CYS A 300 -10.01 -6.13 9.00
CA CYS A 300 -11.17 -5.49 8.40
C CYS A 300 -12.25 -5.15 9.43
N ILE A 301 -12.50 -6.04 10.39
CA ILE A 301 -13.42 -5.78 11.52
C ILE A 301 -12.93 -4.57 12.31
N MET A 302 -11.62 -4.48 12.61
CA MET A 302 -11.04 -3.32 13.30
C MET A 302 -11.26 -2.01 12.56
N VAL A 303 -10.91 -1.98 11.28
CA VAL A 303 -10.74 -0.73 10.53
C VAL A 303 -12.06 -0.27 9.92
N LEU A 304 -12.79 -1.17 9.27
CA LEU A 304 -13.90 -0.79 8.41
C LEU A 304 -15.12 -0.38 9.22
N GLU A 305 -15.45 -1.11 10.28
CA GLU A 305 -16.54 -0.72 11.19
C GLU A 305 -16.24 0.61 11.89
N SER A 306 -14.98 0.82 12.30
CA SER A 306 -14.57 2.02 13.01
C SER A 306 -14.58 3.29 12.16
N VAL A 307 -14.41 3.18 10.83
CA VAL A 307 -14.62 4.29 9.88
C VAL A 307 -16.07 4.39 9.37
N GLY A 308 -16.98 3.57 9.90
CA GLY A 308 -18.40 3.58 9.55
C GLY A 308 -18.69 2.97 8.18
N ILE A 309 -17.88 2.00 7.73
CA ILE A 309 -18.21 1.19 6.56
C ILE A 309 -19.19 0.11 6.95
N ALA A 310 -20.32 0.05 6.25
CA ALA A 310 -21.34 -0.95 6.50
C ALA A 310 -20.83 -2.34 6.10
N TRP A 311 -20.84 -3.31 7.02
CA TRP A 311 -20.37 -4.67 6.72
C TRP A 311 -21.03 -5.33 5.50
N PRO A 312 -22.34 -5.12 5.20
CA PRO A 312 -22.91 -5.62 3.96
C PRO A 312 -22.21 -5.12 2.68
N LEU A 313 -21.63 -3.91 2.70
CA LEU A 313 -20.81 -3.41 1.59
C LEU A 313 -19.48 -4.16 1.49
N VAL A 314 -18.88 -4.51 2.64
CA VAL A 314 -17.64 -5.31 2.71
C VAL A 314 -17.86 -6.72 2.16
N LEU A 315 -18.96 -7.37 2.53
CA LEU A 315 -19.34 -8.66 1.97
C LEU A 315 -19.48 -8.55 0.44
N ARG A 316 -20.20 -7.53 -0.02
CA ARG A 316 -20.46 -7.36 -1.45
C ARG A 316 -19.21 -7.05 -2.25
N TRP A 317 -18.31 -6.22 -1.75
CA TRP A 317 -17.04 -5.98 -2.46
C TRP A 317 -16.19 -7.24 -2.53
N ASN A 318 -16.30 -8.15 -1.55
CA ASN A 318 -15.44 -9.32 -1.45
C ASN A 318 -15.87 -10.34 -2.48
N GLU A 319 -17.18 -10.59 -2.56
CA GLU A 319 -17.81 -11.35 -3.63
C GLU A 319 -17.41 -10.81 -5.02
N MET A 320 -17.61 -9.52 -5.25
CA MET A 320 -17.31 -8.89 -6.54
C MET A 320 -15.83 -8.98 -6.91
N LEU A 321 -14.92 -8.87 -5.93
CA LEU A 321 -13.50 -9.02 -6.14
C LEU A 321 -13.12 -10.46 -6.50
N MET A 322 -13.66 -11.44 -5.78
CA MET A 322 -13.39 -12.85 -6.06
C MET A 322 -13.95 -13.25 -7.44
N ASP A 323 -15.14 -12.78 -7.79
CA ASP A 323 -15.76 -13.01 -9.10
C ASP A 323 -14.92 -12.42 -10.25
N GLU A 324 -14.46 -11.17 -10.10
CA GLU A 324 -13.61 -10.52 -11.10
C GLU A 324 -12.29 -11.28 -11.27
N ILE A 325 -11.66 -11.73 -10.18
CA ILE A 325 -10.44 -12.53 -10.22
C ILE A 325 -10.68 -13.85 -10.97
N LEU A 326 -11.77 -14.57 -10.66
CA LEU A 326 -12.12 -15.82 -11.31
C LEU A 326 -12.47 -15.65 -12.80
N TRP A 327 -12.90 -14.45 -13.21
CA TRP A 327 -13.17 -14.13 -14.61
C TRP A 327 -11.90 -13.89 -15.43
N ARG A 328 -10.78 -13.50 -14.79
CA ARG A 328 -9.50 -13.20 -15.47
C ARG A 328 -8.62 -14.43 -15.73
N VAL A 329 -9.00 -15.60 -15.23
CA VAL A 329 -8.18 -16.82 -15.27
C VAL A 329 -8.81 -17.90 -16.15
N ASP A 330 -7.99 -18.81 -16.68
CA ASP A 330 -8.50 -19.95 -17.45
C ASP A 330 -9.17 -21.01 -16.58
N ALA A 331 -9.81 -22.01 -17.20
CA ALA A 331 -10.55 -23.05 -16.47
C ALA A 331 -9.69 -23.88 -15.49
N ARG A 332 -8.41 -24.14 -15.81
CA ARG A 332 -7.52 -24.92 -14.94
C ARG A 332 -7.06 -24.07 -13.75
N GLN A 333 -6.69 -22.82 -14.01
CA GLN A 333 -6.35 -21.85 -12.98
C GLN A 333 -7.55 -21.57 -12.06
N ARG A 334 -8.76 -21.53 -12.62
CA ARG A 334 -10.00 -21.37 -11.86
C ARG A 334 -10.19 -22.52 -10.87
N GLN A 335 -10.00 -23.76 -11.31
CA GLN A 335 -10.10 -24.93 -10.43
C GLN A 335 -9.09 -24.89 -9.28
N LEU A 336 -7.86 -24.43 -9.55
CA LEU A 336 -6.83 -24.22 -8.52
C LEU A 336 -7.23 -23.13 -7.52
N LEU A 337 -7.88 -22.07 -7.99
CA LEU A 337 -8.18 -20.86 -7.21
C LEU A 337 -9.51 -20.91 -6.45
N GLU A 338 -10.44 -21.76 -6.88
CA GLU A 338 -11.79 -21.89 -6.32
C GLU A 338 -11.82 -22.17 -4.80
N PRO A 339 -10.96 -23.05 -4.22
CA PRO A 339 -10.92 -23.25 -2.78
C PRO A 339 -10.55 -21.97 -2.01
N TYR A 340 -9.63 -21.16 -2.54
CA TYR A 340 -9.14 -19.95 -1.89
C TYR A 340 -10.14 -18.79 -2.01
N THR A 341 -10.73 -18.60 -3.19
CA THR A 341 -11.75 -17.56 -3.42
C THR A 341 -13.03 -17.86 -2.65
N THR A 342 -13.49 -19.11 -2.64
CA THR A 342 -14.63 -19.54 -1.80
C THR A 342 -14.32 -19.36 -0.32
N GLY A 343 -13.11 -19.74 0.10
CA GLY A 343 -12.64 -19.55 1.47
C GLY A 343 -12.61 -18.07 1.89
N MET A 344 -12.13 -17.19 1.01
CA MET A 344 -12.11 -15.75 1.21
C MET A 344 -13.51 -15.18 1.40
N VAL A 345 -14.50 -15.60 0.61
CA VAL A 345 -15.90 -15.17 0.78
C VAL A 345 -16.42 -15.63 2.14
N LYS A 346 -16.31 -16.93 2.43
CA LYS A 346 -16.82 -17.53 3.67
C LYS A 346 -16.19 -16.94 4.93
N ALA A 347 -14.88 -16.65 4.91
CA ALA A 347 -14.18 -16.08 6.06
C ALA A 347 -14.79 -14.74 6.52
N PHE A 348 -15.33 -13.95 5.60
CA PHE A 348 -15.99 -12.68 5.91
C PHE A 348 -17.47 -12.81 6.29
N GLU A 349 -18.10 -13.95 5.96
CA GLU A 349 -19.47 -14.29 6.35
C GLU A 349 -19.55 -14.87 7.78
N CYS A 350 -18.44 -15.45 8.28
CA CYS A 350 -18.33 -16.07 9.60
C CYS A 350 -18.46 -15.08 10.78
N ASP A 351 -18.63 -15.64 11.98
CA ASP A 351 -18.94 -14.91 13.21
C ASP A 351 -17.88 -13.84 13.54
N ARG A 352 -18.36 -12.63 13.85
CA ARG A 352 -17.58 -11.37 13.82
C ARG A 352 -16.87 -11.06 15.14
N THR A 353 -16.56 -12.08 15.92
CA THR A 353 -15.85 -11.86 17.19
C THR A 353 -14.39 -11.57 16.88
N PRO A 354 -13.88 -10.37 17.22
CA PRO A 354 -12.48 -10.10 16.94
C PRO A 354 -11.60 -10.99 17.81
N VAL A 355 -10.82 -11.84 17.15
CA VAL A 355 -9.75 -12.59 17.81
C VAL A 355 -8.58 -11.62 17.99
N ARG A 356 -8.03 -11.55 19.20
CA ARG A 356 -6.86 -10.74 19.49
C ARG A 356 -5.68 -11.30 18.69
N LEU A 357 -5.17 -10.48 17.78
CA LEU A 357 -4.01 -10.76 16.93
C LEU A 357 -2.70 -10.87 17.70
#